data_AF-A0AA94JNJ8-F1
#
_entry.id   AF-A0AA94JNJ8-F1
#
_cell.length_a   1.000
_cell.length_b   1.000
_cell.length_c   1.000
_cell.angle_alpha   90.00
_cell.angle_beta   90.00
_cell.angle_gamma   90.00
#
_symmetry.space_group_name_H-M   'P 1'
#
loop_
_entity.id
_entity.type
_entity.pdbx_description
1 polymer ?
#
loop_
_entity_poly.entity_id
_entity_poly.type
_entity_poly.pdbx_seq_one_letter_code
_entity_poly.pdbx_strand_id
1 'polypeptide(L)'
;MKTIFTTSKIINIIALLFLVLGGYGLAITGFSQVLAATLYLIAFPKNKLIYSYFALVIIFFAFWDRTFNWFFTLPILLIFYLTYIIHFQKKFN
;
A
#
# COMPACT_ATOMS: atom_id res chain seq x y z
N MET A 1 2.57 7.93 17.76
CA MET A 1 2.18 6.62 17.16
C MET A 1 0.77 6.60 16.62
N LYS A 2 -0.26 6.99 17.40
CA LYS A 2 -1.67 7.04 16.94
C LYS A 2 -1.88 7.89 15.68
N THR A 3 -1.21 9.05 15.59
CA THR A 3 -1.25 9.92 14.41
C THR A 3 -0.69 9.23 13.16
N ILE A 4 0.50 8.61 13.25
CA ILE A 4 1.15 7.92 12.12
C ILE A 4 0.29 6.77 11.60
N PHE A 5 -0.37 6.02 12.50
CA PHE A 5 -1.32 4.97 12.14
C PHE A 5 -2.53 5.50 11.37
N THR A 6 -3.15 6.57 11.86
CA THR A 6 -4.27 7.22 11.17
C THR A 6 -3.85 7.78 9.82
N THR A 7 -2.68 8.42 9.74
CA THR A 7 -2.11 8.96 8.50
C THR A 7 -1.88 7.86 7.46
N SER A 8 -1.28 6.73 7.86
CA SER A 8 -1.09 5.58 6.96
C SER A 8 -2.42 5.06 6.39
N LYS A 9 -3.46 4.97 7.23
CA LYS A 9 -4.80 4.55 6.80
C LYS A 9 -5.43 5.53 5.79
N ILE A 10 -5.31 6.84 6.05
CA ILE A 10 -5.85 7.88 5.16
C ILE A 10 -5.14 7.84 3.80
N ILE A 11 -3.81 7.75 3.79
CA ILE A 11 -3.03 7.68 2.54
C ILE A 11 -3.42 6.44 1.73
N ASN A 12 -3.65 5.29 2.38
CA ASN A 12 -4.06 4.08 1.66
C ASN A 12 -5.47 4.19 1.04
N ILE A 13 -6.40 4.91 1.69
CA ILE A 13 -7.73 5.19 1.13
C ILE A 13 -7.61 6.14 -0.07
N ILE A 14 -6.78 7.18 0.06
CA ILE A 14 -6.51 8.12 -1.03
C ILE A 14 -5.88 7.41 -2.24
N ALA A 15 -5.00 6.44 -2.01
CA ALA A 15 -4.40 5.62 -3.07
C ALA A 15 -5.47 4.86 -3.89
N LEU A 16 -6.56 4.43 -3.25
CA LEU A 16 -7.70 3.79 -3.91
C LEU A 16 -8.44 4.78 -4.84
N LEU A 17 -8.58 6.04 -4.44
CA LEU A 17 -9.21 7.07 -5.28
C LEU A 17 -8.39 7.35 -6.53
N PHE A 18 -7.06 7.41 -6.41
CA PHE A 18 -6.18 7.62 -7.55
C PHE A 18 -6.20 6.45 -8.53
N LEU A 19 -6.43 5.22 -8.05
CA LEU A 19 -6.51 4.05 -8.91
C LEU A 19 -7.68 4.15 -9.90
N VAL A 20 -8.79 4.77 -9.50
CA VAL A 20 -9.98 4.97 -10.35
C VAL A 20 -9.69 5.89 -11.54
N LEU A 21 -8.62 6.70 -11.48
CA LEU A 21 -8.18 7.57 -12.57
C LEU A 21 -7.40 6.83 -13.67
N GLY A 22 -7.30 5.50 -13.62
CA GLY A 22 -6.70 4.67 -14.66
C GLY A 22 -5.16 4.73 -14.67
N GLY A 23 -4.55 4.58 -15.85
CA GLY A 23 -3.09 4.44 -16.01
C GLY A 23 -2.25 5.57 -15.42
N TYR A 24 -2.72 6.83 -15.48
CA TYR A 24 -2.04 7.98 -14.88
C TYR A 24 -2.10 7.97 -13.34
N GLY A 25 -3.14 7.36 -12.78
CA GLY A 25 -3.33 7.20 -11.35
C GLY A 25 -2.37 6.19 -10.72
N LEU A 26 -1.86 5.22 -11.49
CA LEU A 26 -1.05 4.11 -10.94
C LEU A 26 0.22 4.56 -10.23
N ALA A 27 0.99 5.45 -10.86
CA ALA A 27 2.24 5.89 -10.27
C ALA A 27 1.99 6.60 -8.93
N ILE A 28 0.91 7.38 -8.87
CA ILE A 28 0.48 8.11 -7.67
C ILE A 28 -0.07 7.13 -6.61
N THR A 29 -0.85 6.14 -7.03
CA THR A 29 -1.36 5.06 -6.17
C THR A 29 -0.21 4.26 -5.57
N GLY A 30 0.75 3.81 -6.40
CA GLY A 30 1.92 3.05 -5.97
C GLY A 30 2.83 3.86 -5.04
N PHE A 31 3.08 5.14 -5.35
CA PHE A 31 3.82 6.03 -4.45
C PHE A 31 3.11 6.20 -3.11
N SER A 32 1.80 6.47 -3.13
CA SER A 32 1.00 6.63 -1.92
C SER A 32 0.99 5.36 -1.07
N GLN A 33 0.90 4.19 -1.71
CA GLN A 33 0.98 2.88 -1.07
C GLN A 33 2.33 2.64 -0.38
N VAL A 34 3.44 2.89 -1.08
CA VAL A 34 4.79 2.77 -0.53
C VAL A 34 4.97 3.72 0.66
N LEU A 35 4.48 4.96 0.55
CA LEU A 35 4.52 5.94 1.63
C LEU A 35 3.73 5.46 2.85
N ALA A 36 2.48 4.99 2.65
CA ALA A 36 1.63 4.46 3.72
C ALA A 36 2.27 3.25 4.40
N ALA A 37 2.84 2.32 3.64
CA ALA A 37 3.53 1.14 4.15
C ALA A 37 4.81 1.49 4.90
N THR A 38 5.56 2.50 4.45
CA THR A 38 6.77 2.98 5.12
C THR A 38 6.44 3.61 6.46
N LEU A 39 5.41 4.48 6.50
CA LEU A 39 4.91 5.06 7.74
C LEU A 39 4.42 3.99 8.72
N TYR A 40 3.76 2.95 8.21
CA TYR A 40 3.34 1.82 9.03
C TYR A 40 4.53 1.02 9.57
N LEU A 41 5.54 0.74 8.74
CA LEU A 41 6.76 0.03 9.14
C LEU A 41 7.51 0.78 10.25
N ILE A 42 7.62 2.10 10.15
CA ILE A 42 8.24 2.94 11.20
C ILE A 42 7.45 2.83 12.51
N ALA A 43 6.11 2.83 12.44
CA ALA A 43 5.27 2.70 13.63
C ALA A 43 5.29 1.27 14.22
N PHE A 44 5.43 0.24 13.38
CA PHE A 44 5.32 -1.17 13.77
C PHE A 44 6.38 -2.06 13.10
N PRO A 45 7.68 -1.88 13.41
CA PRO A 45 8.76 -2.56 12.71
C PRO A 45 8.78 -4.08 12.93
N LYS A 46 8.13 -4.59 13.98
CA LYS A 46 8.09 -6.02 14.30
C LYS A 46 7.06 -6.81 13.48
N ASN A 47 6.18 -6.14 12.70
CA ASN A 47 5.17 -6.85 11.92
C ASN A 47 5.80 -7.47 10.67
N LYS A 48 5.87 -8.80 10.61
CA LYS A 48 6.47 -9.53 9.46
C LYS A 48 5.69 -9.33 8.15
N LEU A 49 4.38 -9.08 8.21
CA LEU A 49 3.51 -8.94 7.03
C LEU A 49 3.84 -7.69 6.20
N ILE A 50 4.37 -6.63 6.81
CA ILE A 50 4.75 -5.43 6.05
C ILE A 50 5.98 -5.69 5.17
N TYR A 51 6.87 -6.60 5.58
CA TYR A 51 8.02 -6.97 4.75
C TYR A 51 7.61 -7.78 3.52
N SER A 52 6.64 -8.70 3.67
CA SER A 52 6.05 -9.38 2.51
C SER A 52 5.28 -8.42 1.61
N TYR A 53 4.63 -7.40 2.17
CA TYR A 53 4.02 -6.32 1.39
C TYR A 53 5.06 -5.62 0.51
N PHE A 54 6.20 -5.18 1.07
CA PHE A 54 7.26 -4.53 0.29
C PHE A 54 7.85 -5.43 -0.79
N ALA A 55 8.03 -6.73 -0.51
CA ALA A 55 8.50 -7.67 -1.51
C ALA A 55 7.54 -7.75 -2.72
N LEU A 56 6.23 -7.82 -2.46
CA LEU A 56 5.21 -7.83 -3.53
C LEU A 56 5.17 -6.52 -4.32
N VAL A 57 5.35 -5.38 -3.65
CA VAL A 57 5.45 -4.07 -4.32
C VAL A 57 6.68 -4.00 -5.22
N ILE A 58 7.84 -4.48 -4.77
CA ILE A 58 9.07 -4.52 -5.59
C ILE A 58 8.86 -5.41 -6.81
N ILE A 59 8.28 -6.61 -6.62
CA ILE A 59 7.95 -7.51 -7.72
C ILE A 59 7.02 -6.81 -8.71
N PHE A 60 5.96 -6.14 -8.23
CA PHE A 60 5.05 -5.40 -9.11
C PHE A 60 5.81 -4.41 -10.00
N PHE A 61 6.63 -3.54 -9.41
CA PHE A 61 7.38 -2.53 -10.18
C PHE A 61 8.45 -3.13 -11.09
N ALA A 62 9.04 -4.27 -10.74
CA ALA A 62 10.05 -4.95 -11.56
C ALA A 62 9.45 -5.54 -12.85
N PHE A 63 8.20 -6.00 -12.80
CA PHE A 63 7.49 -6.60 -13.94
C PHE A 63 6.53 -5.64 -14.64
N TRP A 64 6.30 -4.45 -14.09
CA TRP A 64 5.39 -3.48 -14.70
C TRP A 64 6.02 -2.84 -15.94
N ASP A 65 5.40 -3.07 -17.08
CA ASP A 65 5.82 -2.59 -18.41
C ASP A 65 5.19 -1.23 -18.78
N ARG A 66 4.58 -0.52 -17.83
CA ARG A 66 3.86 0.75 -18.02
C ARG A 66 2.60 0.66 -18.90
N THR A 67 2.12 -0.53 -19.25
CA THR A 67 0.90 -0.72 -20.04
C THR A 67 -0.30 -1.09 -19.17
N PHE A 68 -1.52 -0.72 -19.59
CA PHE A 68 -2.76 -0.95 -18.85
C PHE A 68 -3.32 -2.36 -19.08
N ASN A 69 -2.85 -3.33 -18.29
CA ASN A 69 -3.17 -4.76 -18.46
C ASN A 69 -3.81 -5.37 -17.19
N TRP A 70 -4.12 -6.66 -17.24
CA TRP A 70 -4.58 -7.45 -16.08
C TRP A 70 -3.68 -7.32 -14.83
N PHE A 71 -2.42 -6.94 -15.02
CA PHE A 71 -1.46 -6.62 -13.95
C PHE A 71 -1.95 -5.52 -12.99
N PHE A 72 -2.98 -4.75 -13.35
CA PHE A 72 -3.62 -3.72 -12.52
C PHE A 72 -4.47 -4.29 -11.37
N THR A 73 -4.80 -5.58 -11.44
CA THR A 73 -5.39 -6.28 -10.28
C THR A 73 -4.43 -6.35 -9.10
N LEU A 74 -3.12 -6.31 -9.36
CA LEU A 74 -2.11 -6.48 -8.32
C LEU A 74 -1.99 -5.25 -7.40
N PRO A 75 -1.95 -3.99 -7.91
CA PRO A 75 -2.11 -2.79 -7.09
C PRO A 75 -3.38 -2.79 -6.23
N ILE A 76 -4.52 -3.23 -6.79
CA ILE A 76 -5.80 -3.36 -6.05
C ILE A 76 -5.63 -4.31 -4.87
N LEU A 77 -5.12 -5.52 -5.13
CA LEU A 77 -4.85 -6.52 -4.10
C LEU A 77 -3.88 -6.00 -3.05
N LEU A 78 -2.86 -5.25 -3.45
CA LEU A 78 -1.93 -4.60 -2.53
C LEU A 78 -2.63 -3.56 -1.64
N ILE A 79 -3.59 -2.77 -2.14
CA ILE A 79 -4.34 -1.82 -1.31
C ILE A 79 -5.12 -2.55 -0.23
N PHE A 80 -5.81 -3.64 -0.59
CA PHE A 80 -6.55 -4.46 0.36
C PHE A 80 -5.62 -5.16 1.34
N TYR A 81 -4.48 -5.68 0.88
CA TYR A 81 -3.51 -6.34 1.74
C TYR A 81 -2.88 -5.36 2.75
N LEU A 82 -2.52 -4.15 2.32
CA LEU A 82 -2.05 -3.11 3.24
C LEU A 82 -3.14 -2.69 4.22
N THR A 83 -4.39 -2.56 3.74
CA THR A 83 -5.54 -2.29 4.62
C THR A 83 -5.70 -3.39 5.66
N TYR A 84 -5.60 -4.65 5.27
CA TYR A 84 -5.66 -5.80 6.16
C TYR A 84 -4.56 -5.74 7.22
N ILE A 85 -3.31 -5.50 6.82
CA ILE A 85 -2.17 -5.36 7.74
C ILE A 85 -2.41 -4.22 8.73
N ILE A 86 -2.89 -3.06 8.26
CA ILE A 86 -3.18 -1.90 9.11
C ILE A 86 -4.35 -2.20 10.06
N HIS A 87 -5.43 -2.81 9.57
CA HIS A 87 -6.66 -3.01 10.32
C HIS A 87 -6.56 -4.13 11.36
N PHE A 88 -5.90 -5.24 11.01
CA PHE A 88 -5.68 -6.37 11.91
C PHE A 88 -4.45 -6.22 12.78
N GLN A 89 -3.68 -5.14 12.63
CA GLN A 89 -2.70 -4.77 13.63
C GLN A 89 -3.42 -4.56 14.95
N LYS A 90 -3.18 -5.45 15.93
CA LYS A 90 -3.71 -5.32 17.28
C LYS A 90 -3.46 -3.89 17.74
N LYS A 91 -4.55 -3.15 17.99
CA LYS A 91 -4.51 -1.85 18.66
C LYS A 91 -3.62 -2.03 19.89
N PHE A 92 -2.54 -1.26 19.95
CA PHE A 92 -1.90 -1.00 21.23
C PHE A 92 -2.99 -0.41 22.14
N ASN A 93 -3.37 -1.18 23.16
CA ASN A 93 -3.70 -0.61 24.46
C ASN A 93 -2.45 0.08 24.99
#